data_AF-A0A1I7EQX8-F1
#
_entry.id   AF-A0A1I7EQX8-F1
#
_cell.length_a   1.000
_cell.length_b   1.000
_cell.length_c   1.000
_cell.angle_alpha   90.00
_cell.angle_beta   90.00
_cell.angle_gamma   90.00
#
_symmetry.space_group_name_H-M   'P 1'
#
loop_
_entity.id
_entity.type
_entity.pdbx_description
1 polymer ?
#
loop_
_entity_poly.entity_id
_entity_poly.type
_entity_poly.pdbx_seq_one_letter_code
_entity_poly.pdbx_strand_id
1 'polypeptide(L)'
;MLSDALSDAVAWAKDELKPIVAEDLDFTAKKKAMTQLSPKGARMLSGLLCAKYRQLLEAKCFRAGVELILIDPAYTSTIGAVKYAARRGWSVHAAAAGVIARPSRTEVD
;
A
#
# COMPACT_ATOMS: atom_id res chain seq x y z
N MET A 1 2.47 16.46 -1.71
CA MET A 1 3.38 15.51 -2.39
C MET A 1 3.31 14.14 -1.69
N LEU A 2 3.94 13.08 -2.23
CA LEU A 2 3.93 11.73 -1.61
C LEU A 2 4.39 11.76 -0.15
N SER A 3 5.46 12.50 0.16
CA SER A 3 5.98 12.62 1.53
C SER A 3 4.95 13.20 2.51
N ASP A 4 4.21 14.21 2.08
CA ASP A 4 3.23 14.90 2.93
C ASP A 4 2.06 13.98 3.24
N ALA A 5 1.52 13.31 2.22
CA ALA A 5 0.44 12.33 2.40
C ALA A 5 0.84 11.19 3.35
N LEU A 6 2.09 10.74 3.30
CA LEU A 6 2.61 9.74 4.24
C LEU A 6 2.78 10.32 5.66
N SER A 7 3.20 11.58 5.79
CA SER A 7 3.23 12.25 7.11
C SER A 7 1.84 12.31 7.72
N ASP A 8 0.84 12.73 6.95
CA ASP A 8 -0.53 12.88 7.40
C ASP A 8 -1.12 11.53 7.85
N ALA A 9 -0.89 10.48 7.06
CA ALA A 9 -1.32 9.12 7.40
C ALA A 9 -0.66 8.60 8.70
N VAL A 10 0.64 8.83 8.88
CA VAL A 10 1.38 8.42 10.09
C VAL A 10 0.94 9.21 11.31
N ALA A 11 0.69 10.51 11.17
CA ALA A 11 0.16 11.34 12.25
C ALA A 11 -1.22 10.84 12.69
N TRP A 12 -2.13 10.60 11.73
CA TRP A 12 -3.44 10.06 12.04
C TRP A 12 -3.38 8.69 12.72
N ALA A 13 -2.54 7.78 12.23
CA ALA A 13 -2.38 6.45 12.83
C ALA A 13 -1.84 6.53 14.27
N LYS A 14 -0.91 7.45 14.53
CA LYS A 14 -0.37 7.72 15.86
C LYS A 14 -1.44 8.23 16.82
N ASP A 15 -2.23 9.22 16.39
CA ASP A 15 -3.29 9.82 17.21
C ASP A 15 -4.39 8.79 17.55
N GLU A 16 -4.66 7.88 16.61
CA GLU A 16 -5.63 6.80 16.77
C GLU A 16 -5.09 5.55 17.47
N LEU A 17 -3.78 5.53 17.82
CA LEU A 17 -3.09 4.39 18.40
C LEU A 17 -3.24 3.10 17.58
N LYS A 18 -3.17 3.21 16.25
CA LYS A 18 -3.33 2.09 15.31
C LYS A 18 -2.05 1.86 14.51
N PRO A 19 -1.76 0.58 14.16
CA PRO A 19 -0.68 0.28 13.23
C PRO A 19 -1.06 0.73 11.82
N ILE A 20 -0.05 0.96 10.98
CA ILE A 20 -0.22 1.10 9.54
C ILE A 20 0.01 -0.26 8.88
N VAL A 21 -0.93 -0.69 8.04
CA VAL A 21 -0.77 -1.89 7.22
C VAL A 21 -0.55 -1.45 5.77
N ALA A 22 0.51 -1.96 5.14
CA ALA A 22 0.84 -1.67 3.76
C ALA A 22 1.26 -2.96 3.03
N GLU A 23 1.05 -2.98 1.72
CA GLU A 23 1.55 -4.07 0.89
C GLU A 23 3.07 -3.98 0.71
N ASP A 24 3.74 -5.13 0.79
CA ASP A 24 5.14 -5.27 0.39
C ASP A 24 5.26 -5.36 -1.13
N LEU A 25 5.08 -4.22 -1.78
CA LEU A 25 5.11 -4.15 -3.23
C LEU A 25 6.56 -4.24 -3.75
N ASP A 26 6.95 -5.41 -4.26
CA ASP A 26 8.14 -5.52 -5.11
C ASP A 26 7.84 -5.07 -6.54
N PHE A 27 8.33 -3.88 -6.87
CA PHE A 27 8.21 -3.32 -8.21
C PHE A 27 9.37 -3.70 -9.13
N THR A 28 10.35 -4.48 -8.67
CA THR A 28 11.54 -4.87 -9.46
C THR A 28 11.16 -5.66 -10.70
N ALA A 29 10.28 -6.66 -10.55
CA ALA A 29 9.75 -7.43 -11.68
C ALA A 29 8.92 -6.57 -12.64
N LYS A 30 8.03 -5.72 -12.11
CA LYS A 30 7.19 -4.80 -12.91
C LYS A 30 8.02 -3.75 -13.67
N LYS A 31 9.13 -3.29 -13.10
CA LYS A 31 10.08 -2.39 -13.78
C LYS A 31 10.83 -3.07 -14.91
N LYS A 32 11.20 -4.35 -14.78
CA LYS A 32 11.79 -5.14 -15.89
C LYS A 32 10.82 -5.30 -17.05
N ALA A 33 9.53 -5.42 -16.75
CA ALA A 33 8.45 -5.50 -17.74
C ALA A 33 7.91 -4.12 -18.21
N MET A 34 8.59 -3.01 -17.91
CA MET A 34 8.08 -1.65 -18.15
C MET A 34 7.75 -1.37 -19.63
N THR A 35 8.46 -2.01 -20.56
CA THR A 35 8.20 -1.93 -22.01
C THR A 35 6.87 -2.56 -22.44
N GLN A 36 6.29 -3.42 -21.61
CA GLN A 36 5.00 -4.07 -21.85
C GLN A 36 3.82 -3.34 -21.20
N LEU A 37 4.07 -2.18 -20.58
CA LEU A 37 3.06 -1.44 -19.83
C LEU A 37 2.52 -0.26 -20.60
N SER A 38 1.26 0.09 -20.33
CA SER A 38 0.66 1.31 -20.86
C SER A 38 1.44 2.55 -20.38
N PRO A 39 1.41 3.67 -21.11
CA PRO A 39 2.07 4.92 -20.70
C PRO A 39 1.70 5.38 -19.28
N LYS A 40 0.44 5.14 -18.87
CA LYS A 40 -0.05 5.40 -17.50
C LYS A 40 0.61 4.47 -16.47
N GLY A 41 0.73 3.19 -16.78
CA GLY A 41 1.41 2.19 -15.94
C GLY A 41 2.91 2.46 -15.81
N ALA A 42 3.57 2.81 -16.91
CA ALA A 42 4.99 3.17 -16.92
C ALA A 42 5.26 4.45 -16.11
N ARG A 43 4.39 5.46 -16.19
CA ARG A 43 4.49 6.68 -15.37
C ARG A 43 4.30 6.41 -13.88
N MET A 44 3.33 5.55 -13.54
CA MET A 44 3.09 5.09 -12.16
C MET A 44 4.31 4.32 -11.60
N LEU A 45 4.96 3.51 -12.43
CA LEU A 45 6.15 2.72 -12.10
C LEU A 45 7.47 3.47 -12.27
N SER A 46 7.43 4.76 -12.59
CA SER A 46 8.63 5.57 -12.72
C SER A 46 9.53 5.31 -11.51
N GLY A 47 10.80 4.98 -11.79
CA GLY A 47 11.67 4.27 -10.86
C GLY A 47 11.81 4.92 -9.48
N LEU A 48 11.61 6.23 -9.43
CA LEU A 48 11.78 7.11 -8.30
C LEU A 48 10.64 7.03 -7.27
N LEU A 49 9.38 6.89 -7.67
CA LEU A 49 8.24 6.96 -6.73
C LEU A 49 8.08 5.66 -5.93
N CYS A 50 8.14 4.51 -6.60
CA CYS A 50 7.97 3.21 -5.97
C CYS A 50 9.11 2.83 -5.01
N ALA A 51 10.36 3.09 -5.40
CA ALA A 51 11.51 2.78 -4.55
C ALA A 51 11.58 3.70 -3.32
N LYS A 52 11.23 4.98 -3.49
CA LYS A 52 11.20 5.93 -2.38
C LYS A 52 10.02 5.73 -1.46
N TYR A 53 8.87 5.26 -1.96
CA TYR A 53 7.66 5.05 -1.16
C TYR A 53 7.94 4.19 0.08
N ARG A 54 8.47 2.97 -0.13
CA ARG A 54 8.67 2.00 0.95
C ARG A 54 9.65 2.53 2.00
N GLN A 55 10.84 2.96 1.56
CA GLN A 55 11.86 3.52 2.44
C GLN A 55 11.35 4.74 3.22
N LEU A 56 10.55 5.59 2.57
CA LEU A 56 10.01 6.79 3.20
C LEU A 56 8.92 6.47 4.23
N LEU A 57 8.05 5.50 3.94
CA LEU A 57 7.03 5.04 4.87
C LEU A 57 7.65 4.37 6.10
N GLU A 58 8.59 3.42 5.88
CA GLU A 58 9.35 2.77 6.96
C GLU A 58 10.02 3.80 7.87
N ALA A 59 10.71 4.78 7.29
CA ALA A 59 11.41 5.81 8.06
C ALA A 59 10.46 6.71 8.87
N LYS A 60 9.28 7.05 8.32
CA LYS A 60 8.29 7.88 9.02
C LYS A 60 7.61 7.11 10.16
N CYS A 61 7.19 5.86 9.91
CA CYS A 61 6.61 5.00 10.94
C CYS A 61 7.60 4.80 12.10
N PHE A 62 8.86 4.47 11.78
CA PHE A 62 9.91 4.30 12.78
C PHE A 62 10.12 5.55 13.64
N ARG A 63 10.22 6.73 13.00
CA ARG A 63 10.39 8.02 13.72
C ARG A 63 9.20 8.38 14.60
N ALA A 64 8.00 8.00 14.19
CA ALA A 64 6.77 8.30 14.92
C ALA A 64 6.45 7.29 16.03
N GLY A 65 7.14 6.15 16.09
CA GLY A 65 6.82 5.05 16.98
C GLY A 65 5.54 4.30 16.57
N VAL A 66 5.17 4.35 15.28
CA VAL A 66 4.00 3.66 14.74
C VAL A 66 4.44 2.34 14.13
N GLU A 67 3.79 1.24 14.52
CA GLU A 67 4.04 -0.07 13.93
C GLU A 67 3.64 -0.09 12.45
N LEU A 68 4.54 -0.61 11.61
CA LEU A 68 4.29 -0.86 10.20
C LEU A 68 4.21 -2.37 9.96
N ILE A 69 3.04 -2.86 9.55
CA ILE A 69 2.81 -4.25 9.20
C ILE A 69 2.82 -4.36 7.67
N LEU A 70 3.76 -5.14 7.15
CA LEU A 70 3.85 -5.43 5.72
C LEU A 70 3.11 -6.74 5.41
N ILE A 71 2.31 -6.73 4.35
CA ILE A 71 1.56 -7.91 3.91
C ILE A 71 1.89 -8.28 2.45
N ASP A 72 1.68 -9.54 2.09
CA ASP A 72 1.82 -10.00 0.70
C ASP A 72 0.84 -9.21 -0.21
N PRO A 73 1.33 -8.54 -1.27
CA PRO A 73 0.49 -7.83 -2.23
C PRO A 73 -0.45 -8.74 -3.03
N ALA A 74 -0.32 -10.06 -2.94
CA ALA A 74 -1.10 -11.00 -3.74
C ALA A 74 -2.61 -10.82 -3.54
N TYR A 75 -3.29 -10.54 -4.66
CA TYR A 75 -4.76 -10.54 -4.81
C TYR A 75 -5.55 -9.47 -4.03
N THR A 76 -4.93 -8.60 -3.24
CA THR A 76 -5.61 -7.54 -2.44
C THR A 76 -6.50 -6.62 -3.28
N SER A 77 -6.00 -6.17 -4.43
CA SER A 77 -6.72 -5.30 -5.37
C SER A 77 -7.89 -6.02 -6.05
N THR A 78 -7.68 -7.27 -6.48
CA THR A 78 -8.71 -8.13 -7.08
C THR A 78 -9.79 -8.49 -6.06
N ILE A 79 -9.40 -8.91 -4.86
CA ILE A 79 -10.31 -9.22 -3.75
C ILE A 79 -11.08 -7.97 -3.34
N GLY A 80 -10.42 -6.81 -3.28
CA GLY A 80 -11.06 -5.53 -2.97
C GLY A 80 -12.16 -5.21 -3.98
N ALA A 81 -11.83 -5.25 -5.27
CA ALA A 81 -12.78 -5.01 -6.35
C ALA A 81 -13.99 -5.95 -6.28
N VAL A 82 -13.77 -7.24 -6.08
CA VAL A 82 -14.82 -8.27 -6.08
C VAL A 82 -15.66 -8.26 -4.80
N LYS A 83 -15.03 -8.10 -3.62
CA LYS A 83 -15.73 -8.19 -2.33
C LYS A 83 -16.42 -6.89 -1.96
N TYR A 84 -15.78 -5.75 -2.19
CA TYR A 84 -16.18 -4.48 -1.60
C TYR A 84 -16.59 -3.39 -2.61
N ALA A 85 -15.89 -3.25 -3.74
CA ALA A 85 -16.17 -2.16 -4.68
C ALA A 85 -17.61 -2.23 -5.25
N ALA A 86 -18.01 -3.40 -5.76
CA ALA A 86 -19.35 -3.59 -6.32
C ALA A 86 -20.47 -3.54 -5.26
N ARG A 87 -20.22 -4.05 -4.04
CA ARG A 87 -21.26 -4.14 -2.99
C ARG A 87 -21.43 -2.87 -2.16
N ARG A 88 -20.38 -2.07 -2.02
CA ARG A 88 -20.38 -0.87 -1.15
C ARG A 88 -20.23 0.45 -1.91
N GLY A 89 -20.17 0.41 -3.25
CA GLY A 89 -19.93 1.60 -4.07
C GLY A 89 -18.55 2.22 -3.83
N TRP A 90 -17.59 1.45 -3.31
CA TRP A 90 -16.26 1.95 -3.01
C TRP A 90 -15.40 2.02 -4.29
N SER A 91 -14.50 3.01 -4.35
CA SER A 91 -13.46 3.01 -5.37
C SER A 91 -12.58 1.77 -5.22
N VAL A 92 -11.95 1.32 -6.30
CA VAL A 92 -11.04 0.16 -6.27
C VAL A 92 -9.92 0.36 -5.25
N HIS A 93 -9.44 1.59 -5.07
CA HIS A 93 -8.40 1.92 -4.07
C HIS A 93 -8.92 1.81 -2.64
N ALA A 94 -10.11 2.35 -2.34
CA ALA A 94 -10.71 2.23 -1.02
C ALA A 94 -11.05 0.77 -0.68
N ALA A 95 -11.48 0.01 -1.69
CA ALA A 95 -11.77 -1.40 -1.57
C ALA A 95 -10.52 -2.24 -1.30
N ALA A 96 -9.40 -1.95 -1.97
CA ALA A 96 -8.11 -2.57 -1.70
C ALA A 96 -7.63 -2.22 -0.28
N ALA A 97 -7.69 -0.95 0.12
CA ALA A 97 -7.34 -0.51 1.48
C ALA A 97 -8.13 -1.27 2.56
N GLY A 98 -9.43 -1.51 2.35
CA GLY A 98 -10.26 -2.28 3.27
C GLY A 98 -9.87 -3.76 3.39
N VAL A 99 -9.30 -4.35 2.33
CA VAL A 99 -8.72 -5.72 2.37
C VAL A 99 -7.40 -5.71 3.13
N ILE A 100 -6.52 -4.76 2.81
CA ILE A 100 -5.20 -4.61 3.44
C ILE A 100 -5.35 -4.41 4.95
N ALA A 101 -6.31 -3.60 5.38
CA ALA A 101 -6.58 -3.36 6.81
C ALA A 101 -7.19 -4.58 7.55
N ARG A 102 -7.58 -5.63 6.83
CA ARG A 102 -8.12 -6.88 7.38
C ARG A 102 -7.31 -8.07 6.85
N PRO A 103 -6.01 -8.14 7.15
CA PRO A 103 -5.24 -9.31 6.74
C PRO A 103 -5.86 -10.52 7.44
N SER A 104 -6.19 -11.56 6.67
CA SER A 104 -6.41 -12.88 7.26
C SER A 104 -5.07 -13.28 7.87
N ARG A 105 -4.93 -13.17 9.19
CA ARG A 105 -3.81 -13.80 9.90
C ARG A 105 -3.84 -15.28 9.54
N THR A 106 -2.99 -15.73 8.62
CA THR A 106 -2.35 -17.02 8.82
C THR A 106 -1.37 -16.77 9.95
N GLU A 107 -1.73 -17.22 11.14
CA GLU A 107 -0.83 -17.33 12.27
C GLU A 107 0.45 -18.00 11.79
N VAL A 108 1.58 -17.34 12.01
CA VAL A 108 2.88 -18.00 12.00
C VAL A 108 3.22 -18.10 13.48
N ASP A 109 3.09 -19.32 14.00
CA ASP A 109 3.69 -19.77 15.25
C ASP A 109 5.22 -19.61 15.21
#